data_AF-A0A380FGW8-F1
#
_entry.id   AF-A0A380FGW8-F1
#
_cell.length_a   1.000
_cell.length_b   1.000
_cell.length_c   1.000
_cell.angle_alpha   90.00
_cell.angle_beta   90.00
_cell.angle_gamma   90.00
#
_symmetry.space_group_name_H-M   'P 1'
#
loop_
_entity.id
_entity.type
_entity.pdbx_description
1 polymer ?
#
loop_
_entity_poly.entity_id
_entity_poly.type
_entity_poly.pdbx_seq_one_letter_code
_entity_poly.pdbx_strand_id
1 'polypeptide(L)'
;MSAGLFIVGRIKGVERPALVVTLPTISGKGFVFMDVGANAEAKPEHLLQYAQLGHIYAQKIRGIEHPSVGLLNIGTEAAKGNSLNKKSLRIDG
;
A
#
# COMPACT_ATOMS: atom_id res chain seq x y z
N MET A 1 10.62 6.83 -11.70
CA MET A 1 10.98 6.54 -10.29
C MET A 1 12.30 7.17 -9.87
N SER A 2 13.43 6.94 -10.56
CA SER A 2 14.78 7.39 -10.10
C SER A 2 14.91 8.89 -9.83
N ALA A 3 14.44 9.76 -10.73
CA ALA A 3 14.49 11.20 -10.53
C ALA A 3 13.73 11.64 -9.26
N GLY A 4 12.53 11.09 -9.02
CA GLY A 4 11.77 11.40 -7.82
C GLY A 4 12.51 11.00 -6.54
N LEU A 5 13.13 9.82 -6.52
CA LEU A 5 13.88 9.35 -5.36
C LEU A 5 15.15 10.16 -5.08
N PHE A 6 15.94 10.47 -6.11
CA PHE A 6 17.26 11.09 -5.95
C PHE A 6 17.25 12.62 -5.96
N ILE A 7 16.28 13.25 -6.62
CA ILE A 7 16.22 14.72 -6.76
C ILE A 7 15.21 15.30 -5.79
N VAL A 8 13.98 14.77 -5.74
CA VAL A 8 12.93 15.26 -4.84
C VAL A 8 13.12 14.70 -3.43
N GLY A 9 13.51 13.43 -3.33
CA GLY A 9 13.69 12.74 -2.06
C GLY A 9 12.39 12.12 -1.53
N ARG A 10 12.49 11.50 -0.35
CA ARG A 10 11.36 10.86 0.35
C ARG A 10 10.93 11.74 1.52
N ILE A 11 9.66 11.61 1.90
CA ILE A 11 9.15 12.13 3.18
C ILE A 11 9.95 11.48 4.32
N LYS A 12 10.38 12.28 5.31
CA LYS A 12 11.11 11.78 6.48
C LYS A 12 10.27 10.73 7.21
N GLY A 13 10.87 9.55 7.45
CA GLY A 13 10.20 8.42 8.09
C GLY A 13 9.59 7.41 7.11
N VAL A 14 9.39 7.78 5.83
CA VAL A 14 8.99 6.81 4.79
C VAL A 14 10.24 6.10 4.26
N GLU A 15 10.30 4.78 4.47
CA GLU A 15 11.47 3.98 4.13
C GLU A 15 11.62 3.77 2.63
N ARG A 16 10.53 3.54 1.90
CA ARG A 16 10.59 3.36 0.43
C ARG A 16 9.39 4.05 -0.21
N PRO A 17 9.56 4.73 -1.35
CA PRO A 17 8.42 5.23 -2.10
C PRO A 17 7.66 4.03 -2.70
N ALA A 18 6.34 4.14 -2.81
CA ALA A 18 5.51 3.18 -3.53
C ALA A 18 4.93 3.83 -4.79
N LEU A 19 4.78 3.04 -5.85
CA LEU A 19 4.01 3.46 -7.01
C LEU A 19 2.54 3.20 -6.72
N VAL A 20 1.73 4.25 -6.83
CA VAL A 20 0.29 4.20 -6.55
C VAL A 20 -0.50 4.32 -7.84
N VAL A 21 -1.52 3.49 -7.98
CA VAL A 21 -2.52 3.59 -9.04
C VAL A 21 -3.92 3.53 -8.44
N THR A 22 -4.89 4.16 -9.10
CA THR A 22 -6.30 3.91 -8.81
C THR A 22 -6.88 3.05 -9.92
N LEU A 23 -7.35 1.86 -9.55
CA LEU A 23 -7.96 0.91 -10.48
C LEU A 23 -9.49 0.98 -10.39
N PRO A 24 -10.21 0.69 -11.48
CA PRO A 24 -11.67 0.71 -11.48
C PRO A 24 -12.26 -0.47 -10.71
N THR A 25 -13.50 -0.32 -10.27
CA THR A 25 -14.37 -1.39 -9.77
C THR A 25 -15.66 -1.41 -10.58
N ILE A 26 -16.43 -2.49 -10.52
CA ILE A 26 -17.75 -2.59 -11.16
C ILE A 26 -18.68 -1.45 -10.71
N SER A 27 -18.58 -1.05 -9.44
CA SER A 27 -19.34 0.07 -8.86
C SER A 27 -18.86 1.46 -9.31
N GLY A 28 -17.80 1.57 -10.10
CA GLY A 28 -17.20 2.83 -10.55
C GLY A 28 -16.40 3.59 -9.48
N LYS A 29 -16.50 3.22 -8.19
CA LYS A 29 -15.79 3.91 -7.09
C LYS A 29 -14.27 3.74 -7.16
N GLY A 30 -13.80 2.62 -7.69
CA GLY A 30 -12.37 2.29 -7.79
C GLY A 30 -11.73 1.99 -6.43
N PHE A 31 -10.45 1.62 -6.47
CA PHE A 31 -9.62 1.42 -5.28
C PHE A 31 -8.15 1.81 -5.54
N VAL A 32 -7.44 2.14 -4.47
CA VAL A 32 -6.02 2.49 -4.49
C VAL A 32 -5.21 1.21 -4.36
N PHE A 33 -4.24 0.99 -5.25
CA PHE A 33 -3.33 -0.15 -5.19
C PHE A 33 -1.87 0.31 -5.08
N MET A 34 -1.17 -0.25 -4.08
CA MET A 34 0.22 0.06 -3.73
C MET A 34 0.91 -1.22 -3.21
N ASP A 35 2.18 -1.49 -3.48
CA ASP A 35 3.06 -0.90 -4.51
C ASP A 35 2.96 -1.71 -5.80
N VAL A 36 2.82 -1.04 -6.95
CA VAL A 36 2.66 -1.70 -8.26
C VAL A 36 3.94 -1.72 -9.12
N GLY A 37 5.10 -1.36 -8.56
CA GLY A 37 6.38 -1.55 -9.26
C GLY A 37 7.50 -0.58 -8.91
N ALA A 38 7.38 0.21 -7.84
CA ALA A 38 8.50 1.02 -7.36
C ALA A 38 9.61 0.15 -6.77
N ASN A 39 9.26 -0.97 -6.14
CA ASN A 39 10.19 -1.87 -5.45
C ASN A 39 9.91 -3.32 -5.83
N ALA A 40 10.96 -4.06 -6.20
CA ALA A 40 10.86 -5.48 -6.50
C ALA A 40 10.63 -6.35 -5.25
N GLU A 41 11.10 -5.88 -4.09
CA GLU A 41 10.98 -6.56 -2.81
C GLU A 41 10.48 -5.61 -1.72
N ALA A 42 9.67 -6.14 -0.81
CA ALA A 42 9.15 -5.42 0.34
C ALA A 42 9.40 -6.19 1.64
N LYS A 43 9.52 -5.43 2.73
CA LYS A 43 9.46 -5.93 4.09
C LYS A 43 8.08 -5.62 4.68
N PRO A 44 7.65 -6.31 5.74
CA PRO A 44 6.37 -6.05 6.39
C PRO A 44 6.13 -4.59 6.77
N GLU A 45 7.19 -3.91 7.23
CA GLU A 45 7.14 -2.49 7.65
C GLU A 45 6.86 -1.57 6.46
N HIS A 46 7.33 -1.92 5.25
CA HIS A 46 7.01 -1.16 4.04
C HIS A 46 5.51 -1.28 3.71
N LEU A 47 4.94 -2.48 3.84
CA LEU A 47 3.51 -2.70 3.56
C LEU A 47 2.61 -1.96 4.55
N LEU A 48 3.01 -1.88 5.82
CA LEU A 48 2.34 -1.01 6.80
C LEU A 48 2.39 0.46 6.39
N GLN A 49 3.56 0.96 5.97
CA GLN A 49 3.67 2.35 5.50
C GLN A 49 2.82 2.60 4.25
N TYR A 50 2.73 1.63 3.34
CA TYR A 50 1.89 1.75 2.13
C TYR A 50 0.39 1.74 2.48
N ALA A 51 -0.02 0.93 3.46
CA ALA A 51 -1.38 0.95 4.00
C ALA A 51 -1.74 2.34 4.54
N GLN A 52 -0.86 2.95 5.34
CA GLN A 52 -1.06 4.29 5.90
C GLN A 52 -1.11 5.38 4.82
N LEU A 53 -0.14 5.38 3.90
CA LEU A 53 -0.10 6.35 2.79
C LEU A 53 -1.29 6.20 1.85
N GLY A 54 -1.67 4.97 1.53
CA GLY A 54 -2.83 4.64 0.69
C GLY A 54 -4.15 5.05 1.34
N HIS A 55 -4.31 4.83 2.65
CA HIS A 55 -5.46 5.29 3.43
C HIS A 55 -5.57 6.82 3.40
N ILE A 56 -4.47 7.54 3.66
CA ILE A 56 -4.45 9.01 3.60
C ILE A 56 -4.79 9.52 2.19
N TYR A 57 -4.21 8.91 1.15
CA TYR A 57 -4.51 9.27 -0.23
C TYR A 57 -5.99 9.03 -0.58
N ALA A 58 -6.53 7.86 -0.21
CA ALA A 58 -7.93 7.52 -0.42
C ALA A 58 -8.87 8.48 0.33
N GLN A 59 -8.49 8.90 1.54
CA GLN A 59 -9.31 9.83 2.32
C GLN A 59 -9.23 11.25 1.79
N LYS A 60 -8.01 11.79 1.65
CA LYS A 60 -7.79 13.22 1.39
C LYS A 60 -7.88 13.59 -0.08
N ILE A 61 -7.45 12.71 -0.98
CA ILE A 61 -7.41 13.01 -2.42
C ILE A 61 -8.60 12.40 -3.14
N ARG A 62 -9.04 11.20 -2.75
CA ARG A 62 -10.19 10.51 -3.36
C ARG A 62 -11.53 10.78 -2.66
N GLY A 63 -11.53 11.45 -1.50
CA GLY A 63 -12.75 11.80 -0.78
C GLY A 63 -13.50 10.61 -0.18
N ILE A 64 -12.82 9.49 0.08
CA ILE A 64 -13.42 8.31 0.73
C ILE A 64 -13.30 8.49 2.25
N GLU A 65 -14.40 8.83 2.93
CA GLU A 65 -14.38 9.23 4.35
C GLU A 65 -13.75 8.17 5.29
N HIS A 66 -14.13 6.90 5.09
CA HIS A 66 -13.63 5.76 5.86
C HIS A 66 -13.06 4.69 4.91
N PRO A 67 -11.86 4.90 4.33
CA PRO A 67 -11.26 3.96 3.42
C PRO A 67 -10.80 2.70 4.16
N SER A 68 -11.34 1.55 3.78
CA SER A 68 -10.85 0.25 4.22
C SER A 68 -9.47 -0.05 3.61
N VAL A 69 -8.62 -0.71 4.36
CA VAL A 69 -7.33 -1.22 3.87
C VAL A 69 -7.39 -2.74 3.80
N GLY A 70 -6.83 -3.31 2.74
CA GLY A 70 -6.75 -4.77 2.55
C GLY A 70 -5.36 -5.18 2.07
N LEU A 71 -4.86 -6.29 2.61
CA LEU A 71 -3.62 -6.91 2.15
C LEU A 71 -3.95 -7.94 1.07
N LEU A 72 -3.48 -7.71 -0.15
CA LEU A 72 -3.61 -8.70 -1.22
C LEU A 72 -2.90 -9.99 -0.82
N ASN A 73 -3.64 -11.09 -0.82
CA ASN A 73 -3.17 -12.38 -0.36
C ASN A 73 -3.85 -13.50 -1.18
N ILE A 74 -3.35 -14.73 -1.06
CA ILE A 74 -3.87 -15.91 -1.78
C ILE A 74 -5.14 -16.51 -1.14
N GLY A 75 -5.63 -15.92 -0.05
CA GLY A 75 -6.79 -16.37 0.71
C GLY A 75 -7.16 -15.37 1.80
N THR A 76 -8.34 -15.53 2.40
CA THR A 76 -8.88 -14.61 3.40
C THR A 76 -8.44 -14.96 4.82
N GLU A 77 -7.98 -16.18 5.05
CA GLU A 77 -7.57 -16.66 6.37
C GLU A 77 -6.17 -16.11 6.75
N ALA A 78 -6.00 -15.71 8.02
CA ALA A 78 -4.74 -15.12 8.50
C ALA A 78 -3.49 -16.01 8.32
N ALA A 79 -3.69 -17.33 8.19
CA ALA A 79 -2.63 -18.30 7.96
C ALA A 79 -2.22 -18.47 6.49
N LYS A 80 -2.87 -17.79 5.53
CA LYS A 80 -2.55 -17.86 4.10
C LYS A 80 -1.50 -16.84 3.68
N GLY A 81 -0.84 -17.12 2.57
CA GLY A 81 0.22 -16.28 2.01
C GLY A 81 1.63 -16.73 2.37
N ASN A 82 2.60 -16.02 1.78
CA ASN A 82 4.01 -16.26 2.05
C ASN A 82 4.43 -15.59 3.38
N SER A 83 5.72 -15.67 3.70
CA SER A 83 6.29 -15.10 4.93
C SER A 83 6.04 -13.59 5.06
N LEU A 84 6.12 -12.83 3.96
CA LEU A 84 5.86 -11.39 3.95
C LEU A 84 4.40 -11.09 4.31
N ASN A 85 3.44 -11.74 3.64
CA ASN A 85 2.01 -11.52 3.91
C ASN A 85 1.65 -11.83 5.38
N LYS A 86 2.08 -12.99 5.87
CA LYS A 86 1.80 -13.45 7.24
C LYS A 86 2.37 -12.53 8.30
N LYS A 87 3.59 -12.02 8.09
CA LYS A 87 4.22 -11.09 9.03
C LYS A 87 3.55 -9.72 9.00
N SER A 88 3.18 -9.24 7.81
CA SER A 88 2.53 -7.93 7.65
C SER A 88 1.19 -7.87 8.37
N LEU A 89 0.39 -8.94 8.27
CA LEU A 89 -0.91 -9.02 8.95
C LEU A 89 -0.79 -8.96 10.49
N ARG A 90 0.35 -9.38 11.05
CA ARG A 90 0.60 -9.36 12.51
C ARG A 90 1.06 -8.00 13.04
N ILE A 91 1.53 -7.12 12.15
CA ILE A 91 2.02 -5.79 12.53
C ILE A 91 0.87 -4.78 12.63
N ASP A 92 -0.23 -5.04 11.93
CA ASP A 92 -1.43 -4.19 11.88
C ASP A 92 -2.56 -4.69 12.81
N GLY A 93 -2.33 -5.79 13.54
CA GLY A 93 -3.30 -6.45 14.41
C GLY A 93 -3.07 -6.23 15.90
#